data_AF-A0A5J9SPB7-F1
#
_entry.id   AF-A0A5J9SPB7-F1
#
_cell.length_a   1.000
_cell.length_b   1.000
_cell.length_c   1.000
_cell.angle_alpha   90.00
_cell.angle_beta   90.00
_cell.angle_gamma   90.00
#
_symmetry.space_group_name_H-M   'P 1'
#
loop_
_entity.id
_entity.type
_entity.pdbx_description
1 polymer ?
#
loop_
_entity_poly.entity_id
_entity_poly.type
_entity_poly.pdbx_seq_one_letter_code
_entity_poly.pdbx_strand_id
1 'polypeptide(L)'
;MGNRRHKGKAAAKNKRRCDPPCRPTSVHDLPDDLLGRVILHVGSLVNLVRAAAVCRRWRRAIADAGFLARFRSVNGAARVAGHYYVPETQPPYPTNRPPPRRRQPEKKPTVFVPAAPSGAAVDDTGLFSLDFLPVTPLVVDGRRWRPEIVDSRGSLLLLNCQPWPISDYTRLQRSPDLIVCEPATRRFQGIPRPPDFSRLYFLGAFLLPGGDAMSTFRVLYVLYQYNASSYSSGTARVFLFGPGTESGWRLCWHTEDDDVKLPCVEKFSFAGRAAGRVCWGIETGQALVLDESTLDFSLVPFPDHVLWPGQKTSFRVIGGLDEDDDHATVRVVRVGGQSLDVFYQMPGSSEWVVESSVQLRDAAAGLPGWDDKLLKEPARIVAAGDTFVVLTPAEETWLFSVDLETMFLEREHERNRHVGQAYPCSLPWPPVLQACLDRDGVVGKRR
;
A
#
# COMPACT_ATOMS: atom_id res chain seq x y z
N MET A 1 74.86 -67.55 38.37
CA MET A 1 75.36 -66.19 38.07
C MET A 1 75.68 -66.13 36.58
N GLY A 2 74.79 -65.56 35.77
CA GLY A 2 74.98 -65.46 34.33
C GLY A 2 74.50 -64.10 33.87
N ASN A 3 75.43 -63.26 33.45
CA ASN A 3 75.18 -61.87 33.09
C ASN A 3 75.44 -61.67 31.60
N ARG A 4 74.70 -60.71 31.03
CA ARG A 4 74.87 -60.02 29.74
C ARG A 4 74.16 -60.55 28.49
N ARG A 5 72.96 -59.97 28.31
CA ARG A 5 72.49 -59.18 27.14
C ARG A 5 72.86 -59.68 25.73
N HIS A 6 71.85 -60.22 25.04
CA HIS A 6 71.69 -60.07 23.58
C HIS A 6 70.45 -59.22 23.27
N LYS A 7 70.67 -58.13 22.51
CA LYS A 7 69.61 -57.31 21.91
C LYS A 7 69.00 -58.07 20.73
N GLY A 8 67.71 -58.43 20.82
CA GLY A 8 66.90 -58.91 19.70
C GLY A 8 65.98 -57.80 19.19
N LYS A 9 66.15 -57.42 17.91
CA LYS A 9 65.27 -56.52 17.16
C LYS A 9 63.90 -57.18 16.96
N ALA A 10 62.82 -56.53 17.40
CA ALA A 10 61.45 -56.89 16.98
C ALA A 10 60.97 -55.88 15.94
N ALA A 11 60.62 -56.37 14.76
CA ALA A 11 60.16 -55.60 13.63
C ALA A 11 58.82 -54.90 13.93
N ALA A 12 58.76 -53.59 13.71
CA ALA A 12 57.54 -52.81 13.77
C ALA A 12 56.61 -53.20 12.60
N LYS A 13 55.48 -53.86 12.89
CA LYS A 13 54.37 -54.01 11.94
C LYS A 13 53.71 -52.65 11.74
N ASN A 14 54.02 -52.02 10.62
CA ASN A 14 53.44 -50.75 10.20
C ASN A 14 51.97 -50.97 9.77
N LYS A 15 51.04 -50.82 10.72
CA LYS A 15 49.60 -50.89 10.44
C LYS A 15 49.18 -49.58 9.81
N ARG A 16 49.24 -49.49 8.47
CA ARG A 16 48.67 -48.38 7.69
C ARG A 16 47.22 -48.16 8.14
N ARG A 17 46.96 -47.08 8.87
CA ARG A 17 45.60 -46.56 9.06
C ARG A 17 45.11 -46.15 7.68
N CYS A 18 44.16 -46.91 7.14
CA CYS A 18 43.36 -46.41 6.03
C CYS A 18 42.40 -45.40 6.65
N ASP A 19 42.47 -44.14 6.22
CA ASP A 19 41.43 -43.16 6.51
C ASP A 19 40.09 -43.71 6.01
N PRO A 20 38.99 -43.56 6.76
CA PRO A 20 37.68 -44.00 6.29
C PRO A 20 37.34 -43.21 5.02
N PRO A 21 36.70 -43.84 4.00
CA PRO A 21 36.33 -43.13 2.80
C PRO A 21 35.42 -41.95 3.17
N CYS A 22 35.74 -40.75 2.67
CA CYS A 22 34.88 -39.59 2.79
C CYS A 22 33.47 -39.98 2.37
N ARG A 23 32.51 -39.83 3.28
CA ARG A 23 31.10 -39.99 2.96
C ARG A 23 30.79 -39.07 1.77
N PRO A 24 30.01 -39.53 0.77
CA PRO A 24 29.61 -38.67 -0.34
C PRO A 24 28.84 -37.47 0.22
N THR A 25 29.33 -36.26 -0.04
CA THR A 25 28.65 -35.03 0.37
C THR A 25 27.39 -34.86 -0.45
N SER A 26 26.26 -34.87 0.23
CA SER A 26 24.94 -34.68 -0.34
C SER A 26 24.46 -33.24 -0.15
N VAL A 27 23.42 -32.84 -0.87
CA VAL A 27 22.77 -31.53 -0.68
C VAL A 27 22.21 -31.37 0.75
N HIS A 28 22.03 -32.47 1.49
CA HIS A 28 21.64 -32.44 2.90
C HIS A 28 22.77 -32.02 3.85
N ASP A 29 24.03 -32.02 3.38
CA ASP A 29 25.20 -31.64 4.18
C ASP A 29 25.56 -30.15 4.02
N LEU A 30 24.94 -29.45 3.06
CA LEU A 30 25.06 -27.99 2.93
C LEU A 30 24.39 -27.31 4.13
N PRO A 31 24.89 -26.17 4.64
CA PRO A 31 24.16 -25.33 5.58
C PRO A 31 23.04 -24.53 4.89
N ASP A 32 22.07 -24.02 5.66
CA ASP A 32 20.83 -23.44 5.14
C ASP A 32 21.05 -22.17 4.28
N ASP A 33 22.10 -21.40 4.56
CA ASP A 33 22.51 -20.22 3.80
C ASP A 33 22.99 -20.57 2.37
N LEU A 34 23.83 -21.61 2.24
CA LEU A 34 24.29 -22.11 0.96
C LEU A 34 23.17 -22.80 0.18
N LEU A 35 22.32 -23.57 0.87
CA LEU A 35 21.13 -24.17 0.28
C LEU A 35 20.21 -23.08 -0.31
N GLY A 36 19.99 -21.99 0.43
CA GLY A 36 19.24 -20.84 -0.05
C GLY A 36 19.86 -20.24 -1.32
N ARG A 37 21.17 -20.01 -1.35
CA ARG A 37 21.85 -19.48 -2.56
C ARG A 37 21.70 -20.38 -3.78
N VAL A 38 21.76 -21.70 -3.60
CA VAL A 38 21.54 -22.65 -4.69
C VAL A 38 20.11 -22.56 -5.21
N ILE A 39 19.10 -22.55 -4.33
CA ILE A 39 17.69 -22.47 -4.73
C ILE A 39 17.39 -21.15 -5.44
N LEU A 40 17.97 -20.03 -4.99
CA LEU A 40 17.85 -18.72 -5.67
C LEU A 40 18.31 -18.79 -7.14
N HIS A 41 19.36 -19.56 -7.42
CA HIS A 41 19.94 -19.70 -8.76
C HIS A 41 19.10 -20.57 -9.71
N VAL A 42 18.17 -21.38 -9.20
CA VAL A 42 17.31 -22.27 -10.02
C VAL A 42 16.13 -21.51 -10.67
N GLY A 43 16.03 -20.19 -10.42
CA GLY A 43 15.58 -19.19 -11.40
C GLY A 43 14.12 -19.21 -11.87
N SER A 44 13.23 -19.98 -11.25
CA SER A 44 11.80 -19.87 -11.57
C SER A 44 10.89 -20.14 -10.37
N LEU A 45 9.73 -19.48 -10.35
CA LEU A 45 8.70 -19.70 -9.34
C LEU A 45 8.25 -21.17 -9.24
N VAL A 46 8.12 -21.83 -10.39
CA VAL A 46 7.71 -23.25 -10.45
C VAL A 46 8.77 -24.13 -9.79
N ASN A 47 10.05 -23.84 -10.02
CA ASN A 47 11.15 -24.54 -9.36
C ASN A 47 11.19 -24.26 -7.86
N LEU A 48 10.83 -23.05 -7.43
CA LEU A 48 10.74 -22.70 -6.01
C LEU A 48 9.63 -23.50 -5.31
N VAL A 49 8.45 -23.60 -5.93
CA VAL A 49 7.33 -24.41 -5.41
C VAL A 49 7.73 -25.89 -5.32
N ARG A 50 8.38 -26.43 -6.36
CA ARG A 50 8.90 -27.80 -6.36
C ARG A 50 9.96 -28.02 -5.28
N ALA A 51 10.89 -27.07 -5.12
CA ALA A 51 11.92 -27.11 -4.08
C ALA A 51 11.32 -27.11 -2.67
N ALA A 52 10.27 -26.32 -2.43
CA ALA A 52 9.54 -26.30 -1.16
C ALA A 52 8.76 -27.59 -0.88
N ALA A 53 8.46 -28.37 -1.92
CA ALA A 53 7.82 -29.68 -1.82
C ALA A 53 8.81 -30.83 -1.50
N VAL A 54 10.13 -30.62 -1.66
CA VAL A 54 11.16 -31.68 -1.47
C VAL A 54 11.20 -32.17 -0.02
N CYS A 55 11.38 -31.28 0.95
CA CYS A 55 11.38 -31.64 2.37
C CYS A 55 11.10 -30.45 3.29
N ARG A 56 10.81 -30.73 4.58
CA ARG A 56 10.55 -29.69 5.61
C ARG A 56 11.71 -28.69 5.77
N ARG A 57 12.96 -29.12 5.57
CA ARG A 57 14.14 -28.26 5.68
C ARG A 57 14.20 -27.24 4.55
N TRP A 58 14.04 -27.70 3.30
CA TRP A 58 14.01 -26.83 2.12
C TRP A 58 12.84 -25.86 2.18
N ARG A 59 11.67 -26.34 2.60
CA ARG A 59 10.50 -25.50 2.82
C ARG A 59 10.77 -24.38 3.84
N ARG A 60 11.43 -24.69 4.96
CA ARG A 60 11.83 -23.69 5.96
C ARG A 60 12.84 -22.69 5.42
N ALA A 61 13.86 -23.16 4.70
CA ALA A 61 14.86 -22.29 4.08
C ALA A 61 14.25 -21.36 3.02
N ILE A 62 13.24 -21.82 2.28
CA ILE A 62 12.50 -21.01 1.29
C ILE A 62 11.52 -20.05 1.97
N ALA A 63 10.90 -20.44 3.08
CA ALA A 63 9.99 -19.60 3.85
C ALA A 63 10.71 -18.53 4.70
N ASP A 64 12.04 -18.56 4.76
CA ASP A 64 12.84 -17.54 5.44
C ASP A 64 12.65 -16.16 4.79
N ALA A 65 12.45 -15.14 5.64
CA ALA A 65 12.20 -13.78 5.18
C ALA A 65 13.39 -13.22 4.36
N GLY A 66 14.62 -13.54 4.76
CA GLY A 66 15.83 -13.12 4.05
C GLY A 66 15.97 -13.79 2.68
N PHE A 67 15.64 -15.08 2.58
CA PHE A 67 15.58 -15.79 1.29
C PHE A 67 14.55 -15.16 0.35
N LEU A 68 13.32 -14.91 0.84
CA LEU A 68 12.24 -14.36 0.03
C LEU A 68 12.55 -12.94 -0.45
N ALA A 69 13.17 -12.11 0.39
CA ALA A 69 13.64 -10.77 0.00
C ALA A 69 14.65 -10.86 -1.16
N ARG A 70 15.64 -11.76 -1.07
CA ARG A 70 16.61 -11.99 -2.16
C ARG A 70 15.96 -12.56 -3.42
N PHE A 71 15.02 -13.50 -3.29
CA PHE A 71 14.32 -14.07 -4.43
C PHE A 71 13.48 -13.02 -5.16
N ARG A 72 12.82 -12.10 -4.43
CA ARG A 72 12.11 -10.94 -5.00
C ARG A 72 13.05 -10.00 -5.75
N SER A 73 14.20 -9.67 -5.16
CA SER A 73 15.21 -8.84 -5.83
C SER A 73 15.68 -9.43 -7.16
N VAL A 74 15.79 -10.76 -7.26
CA VAL A 74 16.24 -11.45 -8.47
C VAL A 74 15.12 -11.70 -9.49
N ASN A 75 13.88 -11.96 -9.04
CA ASN A 75 12.76 -12.41 -9.89
C ASN A 75 11.69 -11.34 -10.13
N GLY A 76 11.89 -10.13 -9.61
CA GLY A 76 10.94 -9.01 -9.73
C GLY A 76 9.81 -9.02 -8.71
N ALA A 77 8.99 -7.96 -8.77
CA ALA A 77 7.85 -7.76 -7.90
C ALA A 77 6.71 -8.79 -8.15
N ALA A 78 5.82 -8.93 -7.16
CA ALA A 78 4.63 -9.77 -7.30
C ALA A 78 3.78 -9.30 -8.50
N ARG A 79 3.32 -10.24 -9.32
CA ARG A 79 2.46 -9.92 -10.47
C ARG A 79 1.14 -9.33 -9.99
N VAL A 80 0.79 -8.15 -10.50
CA VAL A 80 -0.51 -7.52 -10.27
C VAL A 80 -1.59 -8.38 -10.93
N ALA A 81 -2.53 -8.89 -10.12
CA ALA A 81 -3.66 -9.68 -10.61
C ALA A 81 -4.71 -8.78 -11.27
N GLY A 82 -4.91 -7.59 -10.71
CA GLY A 82 -5.86 -6.61 -11.22
C GLY A 82 -5.99 -5.40 -10.31
N HIS A 83 -6.99 -4.57 -10.59
CA HIS A 83 -7.24 -3.32 -9.89
C HIS A 83 -8.67 -3.29 -9.38
N TYR A 84 -8.84 -2.85 -8.13
CA TYR A 84 -10.15 -2.51 -7.59
C TYR A 84 -10.43 -1.03 -7.82
N TYR A 85 -11.48 -0.73 -8.56
CA TYR A 85 -11.96 0.63 -8.75
C TYR A 85 -13.03 0.95 -7.72
N VAL A 86 -12.74 1.92 -6.86
CA VAL A 86 -13.65 2.38 -5.81
C VAL A 86 -14.32 3.66 -6.26
N PRO A 87 -15.65 3.67 -6.49
CA PRO A 87 -16.36 4.88 -6.85
C PRO A 87 -16.30 5.87 -5.70
N GLU A 88 -15.97 7.11 -6.05
CA GLU A 88 -15.66 8.16 -5.11
C GLU A 88 -16.81 8.43 -4.14
N THR A 89 -16.45 8.52 -2.86
CA THR A 89 -17.39 8.74 -1.76
C THR A 89 -17.43 10.17 -1.26
N GLN A 90 -16.60 11.06 -1.82
CA GLN A 90 -16.64 12.48 -1.54
C GLN A 90 -17.82 13.13 -2.28
N PRO A 91 -18.65 13.96 -1.61
CA PRO A 91 -19.69 14.72 -2.30
C PRO A 91 -19.06 15.70 -3.31
N PRO A 92 -19.64 15.90 -4.50
CA PRO A 92 -18.99 16.64 -5.59
C PRO A 92 -18.97 18.18 -5.45
N TYR A 93 -19.35 18.79 -4.32
CA TYR A 93 -19.67 20.23 -4.32
C TYR A 93 -19.00 21.04 -3.21
N PRO A 94 -18.14 22.02 -3.57
CA PRO A 94 -17.67 23.08 -2.67
C PRO A 94 -18.48 24.38 -2.81
N THR A 95 -19.66 24.38 -3.45
CA THR A 95 -20.56 25.54 -3.36
C THR A 95 -21.38 25.43 -2.08
N ASN A 96 -21.58 26.53 -1.35
CA ASN A 96 -22.48 26.67 -0.19
C ASN A 96 -23.98 26.37 -0.50
N ARG A 97 -24.27 25.57 -1.52
CA ARG A 97 -25.60 25.17 -1.94
C ARG A 97 -25.74 23.66 -1.74
N PRO A 98 -26.64 23.20 -0.85
CA PRO A 98 -26.91 21.79 -0.74
C PRO A 98 -27.38 21.26 -2.11
N PRO A 99 -26.97 20.05 -2.51
CA PRO A 99 -27.44 19.46 -3.74
C PRO A 99 -28.98 19.43 -3.73
N PRO A 100 -29.66 19.68 -4.87
CA PRO A 100 -31.09 19.49 -4.94
C PRO A 100 -31.40 18.07 -4.47
N ARG A 101 -32.44 17.89 -3.64
CA ARG A 101 -32.90 16.61 -3.05
C ARG A 101 -33.24 15.50 -4.09
N ARG A 102 -32.89 15.67 -5.36
CA ARG A 102 -32.98 14.65 -6.39
C ARG A 102 -31.92 13.58 -6.08
N ARG A 103 -32.42 12.42 -5.64
CA ARG A 103 -31.76 11.11 -5.55
C ARG A 103 -30.29 11.15 -5.98
N GLN A 104 -29.38 11.31 -5.02
CA GLN A 104 -27.97 10.96 -5.27
C GLN A 104 -27.97 9.53 -5.85
N PRO A 105 -27.32 9.30 -7.00
CA PRO A 105 -27.33 8.00 -7.66
C PRO A 105 -26.88 6.92 -6.67
N GLU A 106 -27.49 5.74 -6.77
CA GLU A 106 -27.04 4.58 -6.01
C GLU A 106 -25.53 4.42 -6.22
N LYS A 107 -24.76 4.35 -5.12
CA LYS A 107 -23.31 4.16 -5.20
C LYS A 107 -23.07 2.91 -6.04
N LYS A 108 -22.34 3.07 -7.15
CA LYS A 108 -21.90 1.93 -7.95
C LYS A 108 -21.09 1.00 -7.04
N PRO A 109 -21.18 -0.33 -7.21
CA PRO A 109 -20.35 -1.25 -6.45
C PRO A 109 -18.88 -1.07 -6.86
N THR A 110 -17.97 -1.38 -5.94
CA THR A 110 -16.56 -1.59 -6.26
C THR A 110 -16.43 -2.65 -7.34
N VAL A 111 -15.61 -2.39 -8.36
CA VAL A 111 -15.39 -3.30 -9.50
C VAL A 111 -13.94 -3.76 -9.49
N PHE A 112 -13.71 -5.06 -9.62
CA PHE A 112 -12.39 -5.62 -9.86
C PHE A 112 -12.18 -5.84 -11.37
N VAL A 113 -11.07 -5.32 -11.90
CA VAL A 113 -10.68 -5.46 -13.30
C VAL A 113 -9.33 -6.20 -13.37
N PRO A 114 -9.25 -7.37 -14.01
CA PRO A 114 -7.99 -8.11 -14.18
C PRO A 114 -6.96 -7.33 -15.01
N ALA A 115 -5.67 -7.45 -14.68
CA ALA A 115 -4.59 -6.73 -15.37
C ALA A 115 -4.33 -7.24 -16.81
N ALA A 116 -4.74 -8.47 -17.13
CA ALA A 116 -4.82 -9.04 -18.49
C ALA A 116 -5.62 -10.36 -18.46
N PRO A 117 -6.29 -10.78 -19.55
CA PRO A 117 -6.76 -12.14 -19.69
C PRO A 117 -5.54 -13.03 -19.90
N SER A 118 -4.98 -13.57 -18.81
CA SER A 118 -3.95 -14.60 -18.95
C SER A 118 -4.52 -15.72 -19.81
N GLY A 119 -3.81 -16.15 -20.86
CA GLY A 119 -4.18 -17.28 -21.71
C GLY A 119 -4.34 -18.63 -20.96
N ALA A 120 -4.18 -18.64 -19.64
CA ALA A 120 -4.75 -19.61 -18.74
C ALA A 120 -6.11 -19.08 -18.27
N ALA A 121 -7.16 -19.41 -19.02
CA ALA A 121 -8.53 -19.23 -18.59
C ALA A 121 -8.75 -20.01 -17.28
N VAL A 122 -8.63 -19.31 -16.17
CA VAL A 122 -9.37 -19.63 -14.96
C VAL A 122 -10.28 -18.44 -14.73
N ASP A 123 -11.57 -18.71 -14.55
CA ASP A 123 -12.61 -17.77 -14.14
C ASP A 123 -12.33 -17.26 -12.69
N ASP A 124 -11.13 -16.70 -12.47
CA ASP A 124 -10.60 -16.29 -11.18
C ASP A 124 -11.21 -14.96 -10.70
N THR A 125 -12.11 -14.35 -11.47
CA THR A 125 -12.88 -13.17 -11.04
C THR A 125 -13.63 -13.43 -9.73
N GLY A 126 -14.07 -14.67 -9.50
CA GLY A 126 -14.69 -15.09 -8.24
C GLY A 126 -13.74 -15.11 -7.04
N LEU A 127 -12.43 -15.32 -7.25
CA LEU A 127 -11.44 -15.31 -6.16
C LEU A 127 -11.17 -13.89 -5.64
N PHE A 128 -11.34 -12.87 -6.48
CA PHE A 128 -11.18 -11.46 -6.12
C PHE A 128 -12.50 -10.80 -5.69
N SER A 129 -13.54 -11.60 -5.47
CA SER A 129 -14.79 -11.13 -4.84
C SER A 129 -14.57 -10.86 -3.35
N LEU A 130 -15.18 -9.79 -2.84
CA LEU A 130 -15.13 -9.40 -1.41
C LEU A 130 -16.35 -9.92 -0.61
N ASP A 131 -17.05 -10.93 -1.13
CA ASP A 131 -18.26 -11.54 -0.54
C ASP A 131 -18.01 -12.30 0.77
N PHE A 132 -16.77 -12.70 1.04
CA PHE A 132 -16.36 -13.45 2.22
C PHE A 132 -16.19 -12.58 3.48
N LEU A 133 -16.24 -11.25 3.32
CA LEU A 133 -16.11 -10.33 4.44
C LEU A 133 -17.36 -10.37 5.32
N PRO A 134 -17.22 -10.37 6.67
CA PRO A 134 -18.33 -10.54 7.62
C PRO A 134 -19.12 -9.24 7.80
N VAL A 135 -19.61 -8.68 6.70
CA VAL A 135 -20.13 -7.32 6.68
C VAL A 135 -21.64 -7.39 6.61
N THR A 136 -22.28 -7.18 7.75
CA THR A 136 -23.70 -6.83 7.76
C THR A 136 -23.83 -5.43 7.18
N PRO A 137 -24.60 -5.23 6.09
CA PRO A 137 -24.82 -3.92 5.55
C PRO A 137 -25.48 -3.02 6.60
N LEU A 138 -24.74 -2.03 7.09
CA LEU A 138 -25.32 -1.00 7.94
C LEU A 138 -26.28 -0.16 7.11
N VAL A 139 -27.48 0.08 7.62
CA VAL A 139 -28.40 1.05 7.04
C VAL A 139 -28.34 2.30 7.89
N VAL A 140 -27.72 3.35 7.35
CA VAL A 140 -27.67 4.68 8.00
C VAL A 140 -28.46 5.65 7.13
N ASP A 141 -29.42 6.35 7.72
CA ASP A 141 -30.31 7.29 7.02
C ASP A 141 -31.00 6.67 5.77
N GLY A 142 -31.42 5.41 5.88
CA GLY A 142 -32.05 4.67 4.79
C GLY A 142 -31.09 4.23 3.68
N ARG A 143 -29.78 4.43 3.84
CA ARG A 143 -28.76 4.05 2.86
C ARG A 143 -28.00 2.82 3.31
N ARG A 144 -27.94 1.82 2.43
CA ARG A 144 -27.16 0.60 2.65
C ARG A 144 -25.68 0.91 2.44
N TRP A 145 -24.90 0.82 3.50
CA TRP A 145 -23.48 1.08 3.48
C TRP A 145 -22.66 -0.20 3.23
N ARG A 146 -21.48 -0.03 2.62
CA ARG A 146 -20.52 -1.08 2.29
C ARG A 146 -19.13 -0.60 2.70
N PRO A 147 -18.26 -1.52 3.17
CA PRO A 147 -16.87 -1.23 3.38
C PRO A 147 -16.23 -0.69 2.13
N GLU A 148 -15.32 0.25 2.33
CA GLU A 148 -14.62 0.93 1.25
C GLU A 148 -13.13 0.65 1.37
N ILE A 149 -12.49 0.31 0.26
CA ILE A 149 -11.05 0.13 0.22
C ILE A 149 -10.42 1.50 0.40
N VAL A 150 -9.57 1.62 1.42
CA VAL A 150 -8.81 2.85 1.71
C VAL A 150 -7.35 2.73 1.31
N ASP A 151 -6.81 1.51 1.27
CA ASP A 151 -5.44 1.25 0.82
C ASP A 151 -5.28 -0.19 0.30
N SER A 152 -4.25 -0.43 -0.51
CA SER A 152 -3.88 -1.74 -1.02
C SER A 152 -2.37 -1.90 -1.11
N ARG A 153 -1.85 -3.07 -0.71
CA ARG A 153 -0.42 -3.37 -0.83
C ARG A 153 -0.18 -4.86 -1.04
N GLY A 154 0.54 -5.20 -2.10
CA GLY A 154 0.75 -6.60 -2.48
C GLY A 154 -0.60 -7.30 -2.71
N SER A 155 -0.84 -8.41 -2.03
CA SER A 155 -2.13 -9.14 -2.07
C SER A 155 -3.18 -8.64 -1.07
N LEU A 156 -2.84 -7.66 -0.24
CA LEU A 156 -3.69 -7.19 0.84
C LEU A 156 -4.49 -5.94 0.45
N LEU A 157 -5.73 -5.89 0.92
CA LEU A 157 -6.59 -4.72 0.88
C LEU A 157 -6.92 -4.29 2.32
N LEU A 158 -6.96 -2.98 2.54
CA LEU A 158 -7.41 -2.38 3.77
C LEU A 158 -8.76 -1.69 3.55
N LEU A 159 -9.75 -2.04 4.35
CA LEU A 159 -11.12 -1.55 4.22
C LEU A 159 -11.55 -0.78 5.46
N ASN A 160 -12.13 0.39 5.25
CA ASN A 160 -12.92 1.09 6.24
C ASN A 160 -14.27 0.39 6.38
N CYS A 161 -14.70 0.09 7.61
CA CYS A 161 -15.96 -0.58 7.96
C CYS A 161 -17.00 0.31 8.67
N GLN A 162 -16.78 1.63 8.74
CA GLN A 162 -17.75 2.60 9.27
C GLN A 162 -18.18 3.62 8.21
N PRO A 163 -19.47 4.02 8.19
CA PRO A 163 -19.97 5.01 7.24
C PRO A 163 -19.34 6.38 7.44
N TRP A 164 -18.90 6.97 6.34
CA TRP A 164 -18.57 8.39 6.24
C TRP A 164 -19.85 9.21 6.54
N PRO A 165 -19.85 10.09 7.56
CA PRO A 165 -21.00 10.94 7.83
C PRO A 165 -21.32 11.81 6.60
N ILE A 166 -22.60 11.87 6.20
CA ILE A 166 -23.10 12.63 5.03
C ILE A 166 -23.22 14.14 5.34
N SER A 167 -22.91 14.56 6.57
CA SER A 167 -23.12 15.94 7.05
C SER A 167 -21.93 16.84 6.70
N ASP A 168 -22.20 17.89 5.91
CA ASP A 168 -21.25 18.93 5.48
C ASP A 168 -20.62 19.72 6.66
N TYR A 169 -21.23 19.66 7.85
CA TYR A 169 -20.79 20.39 9.04
C TYR A 169 -20.05 19.53 10.06
N THR A 170 -19.98 18.21 9.84
CA THR A 170 -19.18 17.30 10.67
C THR A 170 -18.26 16.50 9.77
N ARG A 171 -17.28 17.20 9.18
CA ARG A 171 -16.07 16.60 8.55
C ARG A 171 -15.18 15.86 9.57
N LEU A 172 -15.65 15.81 10.80
CA LEU A 172 -15.05 15.32 12.02
C LEU A 172 -15.35 13.82 12.16
N GLN A 173 -14.68 13.01 11.34
CA GLN A 173 -14.81 11.54 11.38
C GLN A 173 -14.21 10.99 12.66
N ARG A 174 -15.03 10.30 13.46
CA ARG A 174 -14.51 9.40 14.48
C ARG A 174 -13.71 8.31 13.78
N SER A 175 -12.58 7.94 14.36
CA SER A 175 -11.77 6.79 13.93
C SER A 175 -12.66 5.58 13.55
N PRO A 176 -12.54 5.01 12.33
CA PRO A 176 -13.30 3.82 11.92
C PRO A 176 -12.71 2.49 12.41
N ASP A 177 -13.54 1.45 12.49
CA ASP A 177 -13.06 0.07 12.52
C ASP A 177 -12.55 -0.32 11.13
N LEU A 178 -11.43 -1.04 11.07
CA LEU A 178 -10.84 -1.47 9.82
C LEU A 178 -10.88 -2.99 9.68
N ILE A 179 -10.84 -3.46 8.44
CA ILE A 179 -10.59 -4.86 8.10
C ILE A 179 -9.43 -4.90 7.11
N VAL A 180 -8.46 -5.76 7.36
CA VAL A 180 -7.49 -6.17 6.33
C VAL A 180 -7.94 -7.51 5.75
N CYS A 181 -7.84 -7.68 4.44
CA CYS A 181 -8.13 -8.96 3.80
C CYS A 181 -7.19 -9.27 2.65
N GLU A 182 -7.05 -10.57 2.37
CA GLU A 182 -6.37 -11.10 1.21
C GLU A 182 -7.41 -11.82 0.33
N PRO A 183 -7.87 -11.20 -0.77
CA PRO A 183 -8.95 -11.75 -1.60
C PRO A 183 -8.64 -13.15 -2.14
N ALA A 184 -7.44 -13.34 -2.70
CA ALA A 184 -7.02 -14.61 -3.30
C ALA A 184 -7.10 -15.81 -2.34
N THR A 185 -6.93 -15.60 -1.03
CA THR A 185 -7.05 -16.66 -0.02
C THR A 185 -8.34 -16.58 0.80
N ARG A 186 -9.19 -15.58 0.53
CA ARG A 186 -10.43 -15.27 1.24
C ARG A 186 -10.25 -15.16 2.76
N ARG A 187 -9.06 -14.70 3.18
CA ARG A 187 -8.73 -14.47 4.59
C ARG A 187 -8.94 -13.00 4.94
N PHE A 188 -9.42 -12.75 6.14
CA PHE A 188 -9.55 -11.39 6.67
C PHE A 188 -9.19 -11.36 8.15
N GLN A 189 -8.88 -10.17 8.64
CA GLN A 189 -8.69 -9.87 10.04
C GLN A 189 -9.30 -8.50 10.35
N GLY A 190 -10.19 -8.48 11.34
CA GLY A 190 -10.69 -7.22 11.90
C GLY A 190 -9.60 -6.54 12.72
N ILE A 191 -9.51 -5.23 12.57
CA ILE A 191 -8.61 -4.36 13.32
C ILE A 191 -9.52 -3.47 14.16
N PRO A 192 -9.79 -3.88 15.42
CA PRO A 192 -10.73 -3.16 16.27
C PRO A 192 -10.14 -1.81 16.65
N ARG A 193 -10.96 -0.78 16.58
CA ARG A 193 -10.58 0.55 17.04
C ARG A 193 -10.47 0.60 18.57
N PRO A 194 -9.36 1.10 19.14
CA PRO A 194 -9.22 1.36 20.57
C PRO A 194 -10.28 2.35 21.09
N PRO A 195 -10.82 2.14 22.31
CA PRO A 195 -11.78 3.07 22.92
C PRO A 195 -11.27 4.53 22.96
N ASP A 196 -9.98 4.71 23.23
CA ASP A 196 -9.32 6.02 23.37
C ASP A 196 -9.33 6.83 22.07
N PHE A 197 -9.46 6.17 20.91
CA PHE A 197 -9.48 6.86 19.62
C PHE A 197 -10.82 7.52 19.31
N SER A 198 -11.86 7.28 20.12
CA SER A 198 -13.22 7.79 19.90
C SER A 198 -13.32 9.32 19.81
N ARG A 199 -12.34 10.04 20.37
CA ARG A 199 -12.24 11.51 20.37
C ARG A 199 -11.24 12.06 19.34
N LEU A 200 -10.59 11.17 18.60
CA LEU A 200 -9.58 11.51 17.59
C LEU A 200 -10.20 11.47 16.19
N TYR A 201 -9.75 12.38 15.35
CA TYR A 201 -10.21 12.53 13.97
C TYR A 201 -9.38 11.72 13.00
N PHE A 202 -10.04 11.04 12.08
CA PHE A 202 -9.37 10.18 11.10
C PHE A 202 -8.74 10.98 9.96
N LEU A 203 -7.42 10.85 9.77
CA LEU A 203 -6.69 11.43 8.64
C LEU A 203 -6.36 10.41 7.54
N GLY A 204 -6.24 9.12 7.90
CA GLY A 204 -5.99 8.03 6.95
C GLY A 204 -5.50 6.75 7.62
N ALA A 205 -5.50 5.65 6.86
CA ALA A 205 -4.90 4.40 7.28
C ALA A 205 -4.21 3.71 6.09
N PHE A 206 -3.05 3.11 6.33
CA PHE A 206 -2.15 2.66 5.27
C PHE A 206 -1.45 1.34 5.64
N LEU A 207 -1.29 0.43 4.67
CA LEU A 207 -0.51 -0.80 4.78
C LEU A 207 0.97 -0.49 4.56
N LEU A 208 1.84 -0.88 5.50
CA LEU A 208 3.29 -0.63 5.45
C LEU A 208 4.08 -1.64 4.61
N PRO A 209 5.29 -1.26 4.15
CA PRO A 209 6.25 -2.18 3.53
C PRO A 209 6.64 -3.36 4.41
N GLY A 210 6.90 -4.52 3.80
CA GLY A 210 7.35 -5.74 4.48
C GLY A 210 6.23 -6.57 5.12
N GLY A 211 5.01 -6.05 5.10
CA GLY A 211 3.80 -6.68 5.62
C GLY A 211 2.88 -7.25 4.52
N ASP A 212 3.42 -7.85 3.48
CA ASP A 212 2.64 -8.20 2.27
C ASP A 212 1.81 -9.49 2.43
N ALA A 213 1.71 -10.02 3.65
CA ALA A 213 1.01 -11.25 3.96
C ALA A 213 0.17 -11.09 5.24
N MET A 214 -0.92 -11.84 5.33
CA MET A 214 -1.84 -11.83 6.47
C MET A 214 -1.18 -12.12 7.83
N SER A 215 0.02 -12.71 7.88
CA SER A 215 0.74 -13.00 9.13
C SER A 215 1.76 -11.94 9.55
N THR A 216 2.09 -10.99 8.68
CA THR A 216 3.14 -9.98 8.92
C THR A 216 2.71 -8.56 8.60
N PHE A 217 1.45 -8.35 8.17
CA PHE A 217 0.93 -7.04 7.79
C PHE A 217 1.10 -6.00 8.88
N ARG A 218 1.26 -4.76 8.50
CA ARG A 218 1.30 -3.64 9.43
C ARG A 218 0.41 -2.54 8.90
N VAL A 219 -0.41 -1.97 9.76
CA VAL A 219 -1.31 -0.87 9.43
C VAL A 219 -0.89 0.36 10.22
N LEU A 220 -0.57 1.43 9.50
CA LEU A 220 -0.52 2.77 10.04
C LEU A 220 -1.91 3.35 10.11
N TYR A 221 -2.17 4.05 11.20
CA TYR A 221 -3.43 4.70 11.48
C TYR A 221 -3.12 6.11 11.94
N VAL A 222 -3.48 7.07 11.09
CA VAL A 222 -3.11 8.47 11.26
C VAL A 222 -4.32 9.24 11.76
N LEU A 223 -4.15 9.85 12.93
CA LEU A 223 -5.22 10.51 13.68
C LEU A 223 -4.85 11.94 14.02
N TYR A 224 -5.85 12.79 14.16
CA TYR A 224 -5.72 14.17 14.57
C TYR A 224 -6.44 14.40 15.90
N GLN A 225 -5.77 15.04 16.83
CA GLN A 225 -6.30 15.42 18.13
C GLN A 225 -6.48 16.94 18.20
N TYR A 226 -7.66 17.42 18.53
CA TYR A 226 -7.84 18.85 18.82
C TYR A 226 -7.16 19.22 20.13
N ASN A 227 -6.55 20.40 20.15
CA ASN A 227 -6.07 20.98 21.37
C ASN A 227 -7.24 21.49 22.21
N ALA A 228 -7.38 21.00 23.45
CA ALA A 228 -8.44 21.43 24.36
C ALA A 228 -8.39 22.94 24.68
N SER A 229 -7.20 23.56 24.58
CA SER A 229 -6.99 24.98 24.83
C SER A 229 -7.20 25.88 23.61
N SER A 230 -7.30 25.31 22.40
CA SER A 230 -7.45 26.06 21.15
C SER A 230 -8.28 25.26 20.15
N TYR A 231 -9.51 25.73 19.90
CA TYR A 231 -10.40 25.14 18.89
C TYR A 231 -9.89 25.29 17.44
N SER A 232 -8.80 26.03 17.24
CA SER A 232 -8.22 26.31 15.93
C SER A 232 -6.94 25.54 15.63
N SER A 233 -6.48 24.67 16.54
CA SER A 233 -5.24 23.91 16.38
C SER A 233 -5.29 22.52 17.03
N GLY A 234 -4.32 21.69 16.69
CA GLY A 234 -4.23 20.33 17.17
C GLY A 234 -2.94 19.64 16.75
N THR A 235 -2.91 18.33 16.96
CA THR A 235 -1.72 17.49 16.81
C THR A 235 -2.04 16.24 16.02
N ALA A 236 -1.11 15.81 15.17
CA ALA A 236 -1.21 14.56 14.45
C ALA A 236 -0.55 13.43 15.26
N ARG A 237 -1.11 12.23 15.19
CA ARG A 237 -0.66 11.04 15.92
C ARG A 237 -0.64 9.84 14.98
N VAL A 238 0.41 9.03 15.09
CA VAL A 238 0.57 7.81 14.31
C VAL A 238 0.48 6.61 15.24
N PHE A 239 -0.45 5.71 14.92
CA PHE A 239 -0.58 4.43 15.59
C PHE A 239 -0.28 3.30 14.63
N LEU A 240 0.46 2.30 15.13
CA LEU A 240 0.81 1.11 14.39
C LEU A 240 0.03 -0.08 14.93
N PHE A 241 -0.52 -0.89 14.03
CA PHE A 241 -1.10 -2.18 14.33
C PHE A 241 -0.38 -3.27 13.54
N GLY A 242 -0.10 -4.41 14.19
CA GLY A 242 0.45 -5.60 13.53
C GLY A 242 0.04 -6.91 14.20
N PRO A 243 -0.03 -8.03 13.46
CA PRO A 243 -0.28 -9.37 14.00
C PRO A 243 1.01 -9.94 14.63
N GLY A 244 0.89 -10.73 15.70
CA GLY A 244 2.02 -11.45 16.31
C GLY A 244 2.01 -11.48 17.84
N THR A 245 3.13 -11.88 18.46
CA THR A 245 3.30 -11.94 19.93
C THR A 245 3.23 -10.58 20.62
N GLU A 246 3.41 -9.52 19.85
CA GLU A 246 3.18 -8.13 20.26
C GLU A 246 1.93 -7.56 19.55
N SER A 247 0.90 -8.39 19.39
CA SER A 247 -0.38 -8.04 18.77
C SER A 247 -1.02 -6.87 19.48
N GLY A 248 -1.36 -5.83 18.73
CA GLY A 248 -2.10 -4.70 19.27
C GLY A 248 -1.63 -3.37 18.71
N TRP A 249 -2.22 -2.33 19.28
CA TRP A 249 -1.96 -0.95 18.92
C TRP A 249 -0.75 -0.41 19.68
N ARG A 250 0.11 0.33 18.99
CA ARG A 250 1.21 1.09 19.58
C ARG A 250 1.18 2.51 19.08
N LEU A 251 1.36 3.48 19.97
CA LEU A 251 1.63 4.85 19.59
C LEU A 251 3.10 4.91 19.14
N CYS A 252 3.33 5.40 17.91
CA CYS A 252 4.67 5.51 17.34
C CYS A 252 5.19 6.95 17.38
N TRP A 253 4.29 7.94 17.24
CA TRP A 253 4.70 9.35 17.22
C TRP A 253 3.57 10.28 17.65
N HIS A 254 3.94 11.42 18.26
CA HIS A 254 3.04 12.55 18.51
C HIS A 254 3.75 13.89 18.28
N THR A 255 3.06 14.87 17.70
CA THR A 255 3.62 16.21 17.45
C THR A 255 3.61 17.12 18.69
N GLU A 256 3.56 16.59 19.92
CA GLU A 256 3.72 17.41 21.14
C GLU A 256 5.18 17.51 21.59
N ASP A 257 6.05 16.60 21.13
CA ASP A 257 7.49 16.63 21.42
C ASP A 257 8.23 17.71 20.62
N ASP A 258 7.69 18.08 19.46
CA ASP A 258 8.10 19.23 18.66
C ASP A 258 6.98 20.26 18.72
N ASP A 259 7.25 21.54 19.00
CA ASP A 259 6.28 22.66 19.19
C ASP A 259 5.40 22.99 17.94
N VAL A 260 5.21 22.04 17.02
CA VAL A 260 4.51 22.16 15.74
C VAL A 260 3.00 22.12 15.93
N LYS A 261 2.38 23.30 15.96
CA LYS A 261 0.92 23.44 15.99
C LYS A 261 0.33 23.31 14.60
N LEU A 262 -0.47 22.27 14.39
CA LEU A 262 -1.22 22.10 13.16
C LEU A 262 -2.54 22.90 13.19
N PRO A 263 -3.01 23.43 12.05
CA PRO A 263 -4.31 24.08 11.98
C PRO A 263 -5.44 23.04 12.08
N CYS A 264 -6.71 23.50 12.10
CA CYS A 264 -7.84 22.59 12.17
C CYS A 264 -7.86 21.53 11.06
N VAL A 265 -8.33 20.32 11.41
CA VAL A 265 -8.38 19.16 10.51
C VAL A 265 -9.16 19.43 9.22
N GLU A 266 -10.13 20.36 9.22
CA GLU A 266 -10.92 20.69 8.03
C GLU A 266 -10.09 21.30 6.89
N LYS A 267 -8.94 21.89 7.23
CA LYS A 267 -7.99 22.49 6.28
C LYS A 267 -7.07 21.47 5.60
N PHE A 268 -7.13 20.21 6.02
CA PHE A 268 -6.34 19.13 5.44
C PHE A 268 -7.06 18.54 4.23
N SER A 269 -6.27 18.17 3.23
CA SER A 269 -6.69 17.42 2.06
C SER A 269 -5.64 16.37 1.77
N PHE A 270 -6.05 15.09 1.73
CA PHE A 270 -5.13 14.01 1.39
C PHE A 270 -4.58 14.24 -0.02
N ALA A 271 -3.27 14.38 -0.13
CA ALA A 271 -2.58 14.66 -1.38
C ALA A 271 -2.19 13.37 -2.09
N GLY A 272 -1.85 12.32 -1.36
CA GLY A 272 -1.40 11.06 -1.94
C GLY A 272 -0.32 10.42 -1.10
N ARG A 273 0.20 9.31 -1.63
CA ARG A 273 1.24 8.52 -1.01
C ARG A 273 2.22 8.10 -2.11
N ALA A 274 3.48 8.48 -1.97
CA ALA A 274 4.52 8.22 -2.96
C ALA A 274 5.88 8.22 -2.27
N ALA A 275 6.87 7.52 -2.83
CA ALA A 275 8.25 7.56 -2.33
C ALA A 275 8.40 7.24 -0.82
N GLY A 276 7.55 6.34 -0.28
CA GLY A 276 7.54 6.00 1.15
C GLY A 276 7.04 7.13 2.07
N ARG A 277 6.35 8.12 1.50
CA ARG A 277 5.81 9.28 2.22
C ARG A 277 4.32 9.40 2.00
N VAL A 278 3.60 9.77 3.05
CA VAL A 278 2.18 10.08 3.01
C VAL A 278 1.99 11.58 3.18
N CYS A 279 1.28 12.22 2.25
CA CYS A 279 1.20 13.68 2.18
C CYS A 279 -0.23 14.19 2.30
N TRP A 280 -0.43 15.24 3.09
CA TRP A 280 -1.67 16.02 3.18
C TRP A 280 -1.38 17.49 2.91
N GLY A 281 -2.03 18.07 1.91
CA GLY A 281 -1.99 19.51 1.67
C GLY A 281 -2.84 20.25 2.71
N ILE A 282 -2.33 21.36 3.20
CA ILE A 282 -2.96 22.24 4.19
C ILE A 282 -3.31 23.55 3.51
N GLU A 283 -4.54 24.06 3.64
CA GLU A 283 -4.98 25.33 3.02
C GLU A 283 -4.11 26.57 3.35
N THR A 284 -3.14 26.46 4.28
CA THR A 284 -2.15 27.49 4.58
C THR A 284 -0.96 27.53 3.62
N GLY A 285 -0.88 26.64 2.62
CA GLY A 285 0.24 26.56 1.67
C GLY A 285 1.36 25.59 2.09
N GLN A 286 1.14 24.80 3.13
CA GLN A 286 2.09 23.78 3.58
C GLN A 286 1.54 22.37 3.32
N ALA A 287 2.41 21.38 3.32
CA ALA A 287 2.01 19.98 3.40
C ALA A 287 2.53 19.33 4.68
N LEU A 288 1.65 18.55 5.32
CA LEU A 288 2.04 17.59 6.33
C LEU A 288 2.52 16.33 5.60
N VAL A 289 3.76 15.93 5.87
CA VAL A 289 4.39 14.75 5.28
C VAL A 289 4.72 13.79 6.41
N LEU A 290 4.26 12.55 6.30
CA LEU A 290 4.62 11.44 7.17
C LEU A 290 5.62 10.55 6.44
N ASP A 291 6.81 10.35 7.01
CA ASP A 291 7.78 9.37 6.52
C ASP A 291 7.41 7.98 7.05
N GLU A 292 7.20 7.00 6.17
CA GLU A 292 6.77 5.66 6.58
C GLU A 292 7.88 4.82 7.22
N SER A 293 9.14 5.20 7.01
CA SER A 293 10.29 4.48 7.54
C SER A 293 10.60 4.91 8.96
N THR A 294 10.55 6.22 9.24
CA THR A 294 10.80 6.77 10.58
C THR A 294 9.52 6.90 11.41
N LEU A 295 8.37 7.05 10.74
CA LEU A 295 7.06 7.37 11.32
C LEU A 295 6.94 8.80 11.86
N ASP A 296 7.79 9.70 11.37
CA ASP A 296 7.85 11.10 11.79
C ASP A 296 7.06 12.01 10.85
N PHE A 297 6.53 13.08 11.42
CA PHE A 297 5.92 14.15 10.64
C PHE A 297 6.92 15.26 10.35
N SER A 298 6.79 15.84 9.15
CA SER A 298 7.43 17.10 8.79
C SER A 298 6.42 18.03 8.11
N LEU A 299 6.63 19.33 8.28
CA LEU A 299 5.93 20.34 7.50
C LEU A 299 6.85 20.86 6.41
N VAL A 300 6.44 20.68 5.17
CA VAL A 300 7.20 21.10 3.99
C VAL A 300 6.40 22.19 3.29
N PRO A 301 7.04 23.25 2.77
CA PRO A 301 6.35 24.19 1.91
C PRO A 301 5.76 23.43 0.71
N PHE A 302 4.51 23.75 0.40
CA PHE A 302 3.84 23.25 -0.78
C PHE A 302 3.81 24.39 -1.81
N PRO A 303 3.67 24.13 -3.12
CA PRO A 303 3.68 25.21 -4.08
C PRO A 303 2.50 26.18 -3.80
N ASP A 304 2.81 27.45 -3.52
CA ASP A 304 1.86 28.44 -2.95
C ASP A 304 0.59 28.67 -3.78
N HIS A 305 0.64 28.32 -5.07
CA HIS A 305 -0.46 28.45 -6.02
C HIS A 305 -1.39 27.21 -6.09
N VAL A 306 -1.08 26.13 -5.36
CA VAL A 306 -1.79 24.84 -5.43
C VAL A 306 -3.05 24.79 -4.56
N LEU A 307 -3.13 25.59 -3.49
CA LEU A 307 -4.06 25.34 -2.39
C LEU A 307 -5.04 26.51 -2.20
N TRP A 308 -6.06 26.56 -3.06
CA TRP A 308 -7.22 27.42 -2.83
C TRP A 308 -8.28 26.67 -2.01
N PRO A 309 -8.97 27.35 -1.05
CA PRO A 309 -10.05 26.74 -0.29
C PRO A 309 -11.09 26.10 -1.22
N GLY A 310 -11.44 24.84 -0.97
CA GLY A 310 -12.44 24.10 -1.75
C GLY A 310 -11.91 23.33 -2.97
N GLN A 311 -10.61 23.35 -3.27
CA GLN A 311 -10.02 22.59 -4.38
C GLN A 311 -9.29 21.30 -3.95
N LYS A 312 -9.91 20.50 -3.08
CA LYS A 312 -9.30 19.28 -2.47
C LYS A 312 -8.96 18.16 -3.47
N THR A 313 -9.56 18.20 -4.65
CA THR A 313 -9.38 17.23 -5.73
C THR A 313 -8.55 17.78 -6.89
N SER A 314 -8.00 18.99 -6.76
CA SER A 314 -7.21 19.63 -7.81
C SER A 314 -5.75 19.20 -7.83
N PHE A 315 -5.26 18.52 -6.79
CA PHE A 315 -3.85 18.15 -6.71
C PHE A 315 -3.65 16.75 -6.13
N ARG A 316 -2.56 16.10 -6.56
CA ARG A 316 -2.10 14.82 -6.03
C ARG A 316 -0.58 14.77 -5.96
N VAL A 317 -0.08 14.03 -4.98
CA VAL A 317 1.34 13.66 -4.84
C VAL A 317 1.57 12.33 -5.54
N ILE A 318 2.65 12.24 -6.34
CA ILE A 318 3.05 11.06 -7.12
C ILE A 318 4.56 10.79 -6.96
N GLY A 319 5.00 9.59 -7.32
CA GLY A 319 6.43 9.24 -7.32
C GLY A 319 7.22 9.91 -8.44
N GLY A 320 8.50 10.17 -8.19
CA GLY A 320 9.52 10.42 -9.20
C GLY A 320 9.82 9.18 -10.04
N LEU A 321 10.46 9.37 -11.20
CA LEU A 321 10.86 8.29 -12.10
C LEU A 321 12.21 7.66 -11.76
N ASP A 322 13.00 8.31 -10.90
CA ASP A 322 14.35 7.86 -10.56
C ASP A 322 14.31 6.82 -9.44
N GLU A 323 14.35 5.53 -9.82
CA GLU A 323 14.46 4.39 -8.90
C GLU A 323 15.90 4.18 -8.37
N ASP A 324 16.88 4.92 -8.91
CA ASP A 324 18.32 4.70 -8.69
C ASP A 324 18.96 5.55 -7.57
N ASP A 325 18.23 6.49 -6.97
CA ASP A 325 18.75 7.34 -5.89
C ASP A 325 18.14 6.96 -4.52
N ASP A 326 18.97 6.91 -3.48
CA ASP A 326 18.55 6.72 -2.07
C ASP A 326 17.61 7.86 -1.56
N HIS A 327 17.28 8.81 -2.43
CA HIS A 327 16.34 9.91 -2.22
C HIS A 327 15.18 9.80 -3.20
N ALA A 328 14.24 8.91 -2.91
CA ALA A 328 12.99 8.82 -3.65
C ALA A 328 12.31 10.20 -3.73
N THR A 329 12.25 10.75 -4.94
CA THR A 329 11.74 12.11 -5.18
C THR A 329 10.22 12.11 -5.25
N VAL A 330 9.61 13.18 -4.74
CA VAL A 330 8.17 13.38 -4.76
C VAL A 330 7.85 14.43 -5.81
N ARG A 331 6.86 14.16 -6.67
CA ARG A 331 6.29 15.14 -7.59
C ARG A 331 4.85 15.48 -7.18
N VAL A 332 4.40 16.66 -7.55
CA VAL A 332 3.03 17.13 -7.30
C VAL A 332 2.38 17.44 -8.62
N VAL A 333 1.24 16.81 -8.90
CA VAL A 333 0.39 17.17 -10.03
C VAL A 333 -0.71 18.09 -9.54
N ARG A 334 -1.00 19.13 -10.30
CA ARG A 334 -2.04 20.12 -10.01
C ARG A 334 -2.85 20.41 -11.27
N VAL A 335 -4.14 20.56 -11.11
CA VAL A 335 -5.07 21.05 -12.11
C VAL A 335 -5.53 22.45 -11.69
N GLY A 336 -5.09 23.46 -12.42
CA GLY A 336 -5.39 24.86 -12.15
C GLY A 336 -6.16 25.48 -13.30
N GLY A 337 -7.45 25.77 -13.12
CA GLY A 337 -8.27 26.35 -14.19
C GLY A 337 -8.41 25.39 -15.37
N GLN A 338 -7.58 25.58 -16.41
CA GLN A 338 -7.58 24.76 -17.64
C GLN A 338 -6.21 24.11 -17.92
N SER A 339 -5.21 24.31 -17.06
CA SER A 339 -3.92 23.64 -17.19
C SER A 339 -3.79 22.49 -16.19
N LEU A 340 -3.00 21.50 -16.59
CA LEU A 340 -2.41 20.53 -15.69
C LEU A 340 -0.91 20.78 -15.62
N ASP A 341 -0.40 20.96 -14.42
CA ASP A 341 0.99 21.28 -14.13
C ASP A 341 1.59 20.17 -13.26
N VAL A 342 2.81 19.74 -13.57
CA VAL A 342 3.59 18.81 -12.76
C VAL A 342 4.76 19.57 -12.16
N PHE A 343 4.92 19.45 -10.85
CA PHE A 343 5.98 20.10 -10.07
C PHE A 343 6.91 19.04 -9.51
N TYR A 344 8.20 19.36 -9.51
CA TYR A 344 9.20 18.61 -8.78
C TYR A 344 9.84 19.52 -7.74
N GLN A 345 10.30 18.92 -6.64
CA GLN A 345 11.06 19.63 -5.62
C GLN A 345 12.54 19.63 -6.01
N MET A 346 13.17 20.80 -6.03
CA MET A 346 14.60 20.87 -6.34
C MET A 346 15.43 20.17 -5.25
N PRO A 347 16.38 19.28 -5.62
CA PRO A 347 17.23 18.61 -4.65
C PRO A 347 18.00 19.60 -3.77
N GLY A 348 17.97 19.41 -2.45
CA GLY A 348 18.64 20.29 -1.49
C GLY A 348 17.99 21.66 -1.30
N SER A 349 16.84 21.92 -1.93
CA SER A 349 16.06 23.14 -1.79
C SER A 349 14.62 22.85 -1.36
N SER A 350 13.97 23.85 -0.76
CA SER A 350 12.53 23.82 -0.47
C SER A 350 11.69 24.41 -1.61
N GLU A 351 12.30 24.74 -2.73
CA GLU A 351 11.66 25.34 -3.90
C GLU A 351 11.06 24.28 -4.83
N TRP A 352 9.85 24.55 -5.31
CA TRP A 352 9.12 23.74 -6.29
C TRP A 352 9.18 24.39 -7.67
N VAL A 353 9.54 23.61 -8.67
CA VAL A 353 9.67 24.06 -10.06
C VAL A 353 8.71 23.27 -10.94
N VAL A 354 8.11 23.94 -11.94
CA VAL A 354 7.27 23.28 -12.96
C VAL A 354 8.18 22.43 -13.84
N GLU A 355 7.98 21.11 -13.81
CA GLU A 355 8.61 20.14 -14.71
C GLU A 355 7.98 20.21 -16.09
N SER A 356 6.64 20.25 -16.13
CA SER A 356 5.85 20.12 -17.35
C SER A 356 4.44 20.67 -17.13
N SER A 357 3.81 21.12 -18.22
CA SER A 357 2.47 21.71 -18.20
C SER A 357 1.75 21.43 -19.51
N VAL A 358 0.45 21.15 -19.43
CA VAL A 358 -0.41 20.93 -20.60
C VAL A 358 -1.72 21.71 -20.47
N GLN A 359 -2.15 22.35 -21.56
CA GLN A 359 -3.45 22.99 -21.65
C GLN A 359 -4.51 21.94 -21.98
N LEU A 360 -5.37 21.62 -21.03
CA LEU A 360 -6.32 20.53 -21.13
C LEU A 360 -7.33 20.72 -22.25
N ARG A 361 -7.76 21.96 -22.52
CA ARG A 361 -8.70 22.25 -23.61
C ARG A 361 -8.09 22.00 -24.98
N ASP A 362 -6.90 22.54 -25.22
CA ASP A 362 -6.22 22.41 -26.50
C ASP A 362 -5.81 20.96 -26.76
N ALA A 363 -5.33 20.27 -25.73
CA ALA A 363 -4.91 18.88 -25.84
C ALA A 363 -6.11 17.90 -25.94
N ALA A 364 -7.30 18.27 -25.46
CA ALA A 364 -8.51 17.48 -25.63
C ALA A 364 -9.20 17.73 -26.99
N ALA A 365 -8.84 18.80 -27.70
CA ALA A 365 -9.41 19.14 -29.00
C ALA A 365 -9.04 18.08 -30.04
N GLY A 366 -9.96 17.13 -30.26
CA GLY A 366 -9.76 15.99 -31.17
C GLY A 366 -10.04 14.63 -30.52
N LEU A 367 -10.22 14.58 -29.20
CA LEU A 367 -10.64 13.36 -28.52
C LEU A 367 -12.12 13.03 -28.79
N PRO A 368 -12.48 11.74 -28.88
CA PRO A 368 -13.84 11.33 -29.15
C PRO A 368 -14.79 11.77 -28.03
N GLY A 369 -15.89 12.43 -28.41
CA GLY A 369 -16.90 12.91 -27.48
C GLY A 369 -16.51 14.19 -26.71
N TRP A 370 -15.47 14.90 -27.15
CA TRP A 370 -15.10 16.20 -26.60
C TRP A 370 -16.14 17.28 -26.91
N ASP A 371 -16.49 18.07 -25.89
CA ASP A 371 -17.26 19.31 -25.99
C ASP A 371 -16.57 20.35 -25.09
N ASP A 372 -16.20 21.52 -25.64
CA ASP A 372 -15.55 22.61 -24.91
C ASP A 372 -16.31 23.05 -23.65
N LYS A 373 -17.63 22.78 -23.60
CA LYS A 373 -18.46 23.07 -22.42
C LYS A 373 -18.12 22.21 -21.21
N LEU A 374 -17.49 21.04 -21.41
CA LEU A 374 -17.13 20.10 -20.33
C LEU A 374 -16.10 20.70 -19.35
N LEU A 375 -15.18 21.55 -19.82
CA LEU A 375 -14.19 22.23 -18.96
C LEU A 375 -14.53 23.70 -18.72
N LYS A 376 -15.81 24.03 -18.56
CA LYS A 376 -16.22 25.35 -18.05
C LYS A 376 -15.83 25.54 -16.58
N GLU A 377 -15.95 24.46 -15.81
CA GLU A 377 -15.46 24.38 -14.44
C GLU A 377 -14.11 23.65 -14.43
N PRO A 378 -13.24 23.89 -13.43
CA PRO A 378 -11.97 23.19 -13.30
C PRO A 378 -12.18 21.67 -13.26
N ALA A 379 -11.35 20.93 -14.00
CA ALA A 379 -11.34 19.48 -13.90
C ALA A 379 -10.87 19.04 -12.50
N ARG A 380 -11.29 17.84 -12.11
CA ARG A 380 -10.94 17.21 -10.84
C ARG A 380 -10.12 15.95 -11.07
N ILE A 381 -9.10 15.71 -10.26
CA ILE A 381 -8.32 14.48 -10.26
C ILE A 381 -9.08 13.42 -9.47
N VAL A 382 -9.40 12.30 -10.12
CA VAL A 382 -10.12 11.16 -9.51
C VAL A 382 -9.20 10.00 -9.15
N ALA A 383 -8.07 9.90 -9.85
CA ALA A 383 -7.02 8.94 -9.56
C ALA A 383 -5.67 9.49 -10.04
N ALA A 384 -4.61 9.11 -9.36
CA ALA A 384 -3.23 9.39 -9.78
C ALA A 384 -2.38 8.14 -9.59
N GLY A 385 -1.55 7.84 -10.57
CA GLY A 385 -0.43 6.92 -10.49
C GLY A 385 0.88 7.66 -10.78
N ASP A 386 2.00 6.96 -10.71
CA ASP A 386 3.32 7.59 -10.84
C ASP A 386 3.62 8.13 -12.25
N THR A 387 2.96 7.58 -13.26
CA THR A 387 3.14 7.95 -14.67
C THR A 387 1.88 8.55 -15.30
N PHE A 388 0.78 8.65 -14.57
CA PHE A 388 -0.49 9.13 -15.15
C PHE A 388 -1.41 9.74 -14.11
N VAL A 389 -2.35 10.55 -14.59
CA VAL A 389 -3.46 11.07 -13.78
C VAL A 389 -4.77 10.93 -14.52
N VAL A 390 -5.83 10.56 -13.81
CA VAL A 390 -7.18 10.46 -14.35
C VAL A 390 -7.99 11.65 -13.85
N LEU A 391 -8.64 12.30 -14.81
CA LEU A 391 -9.35 13.54 -14.67
C LEU A 391 -10.81 13.37 -15.10
N THR A 392 -11.67 14.19 -14.53
CA THR A 392 -13.02 14.36 -15.04
C THR A 392 -13.46 15.82 -14.93
N PRO A 393 -14.34 16.30 -15.83
CA PRO A 393 -15.19 17.45 -15.60
C PRO A 393 -15.97 17.35 -14.28
N ALA A 394 -16.43 18.50 -13.78
CA ALA A 394 -17.28 18.60 -12.59
C ALA A 394 -18.57 17.75 -12.68
N GLU A 395 -19.09 17.52 -13.88
CA GLU A 395 -20.30 16.72 -14.11
C GLU A 395 -20.06 15.19 -14.11
N GLU A 396 -18.80 14.73 -13.96
CA GLU A 396 -18.43 13.30 -13.92
C GLU A 396 -18.84 12.46 -15.15
N THR A 397 -19.08 13.12 -16.28
CA THR A 397 -19.61 12.50 -17.50
C THR A 397 -18.52 12.01 -18.45
N TRP A 398 -17.28 12.51 -18.32
CA TRP A 398 -16.24 12.31 -19.32
C TRP A 398 -14.86 12.16 -18.69
N LEU A 399 -14.52 10.92 -18.31
CA LEU A 399 -13.20 10.56 -17.77
C LEU A 399 -12.15 10.50 -18.86
N PHE A 400 -10.98 11.05 -18.59
CA PHE A 400 -9.79 10.95 -19.44
C PHE A 400 -8.53 10.93 -18.58
N SER A 401 -7.43 10.44 -19.11
CA SER A 401 -6.15 10.42 -18.41
C SER A 401 -5.11 11.24 -19.14
N VAL A 402 -4.17 11.83 -18.41
CA VAL A 402 -2.95 12.43 -18.95
C VAL A 402 -1.80 11.50 -18.61
N ASP A 403 -1.06 11.09 -19.64
CA ASP A 403 0.23 10.43 -19.48
C ASP A 403 1.27 11.50 -19.09
N LEU A 404 1.94 11.32 -17.96
CA LEU A 404 2.80 12.36 -17.39
C LEU A 404 4.20 12.40 -18.03
N GLU A 405 4.59 11.36 -18.75
CA GLU A 405 5.86 11.33 -19.48
C GLU A 405 5.73 12.09 -20.81
N THR A 406 4.64 11.84 -21.53
CA THR A 406 4.41 12.39 -22.87
C THR A 406 3.51 13.62 -22.89
N MET A 407 2.79 13.89 -21.80
CA MET A 407 1.76 14.94 -21.69
C MET A 407 0.59 14.81 -22.66
N PHE A 408 0.37 13.63 -23.24
CA PHE A 408 -0.80 13.36 -24.07
C PHE A 408 -2.02 12.91 -23.27
N LEU A 409 -3.20 13.29 -23.77
CA LEU A 409 -4.48 12.85 -23.20
C LEU A 409 -4.92 11.56 -23.87
N GLU A 410 -5.42 10.64 -23.05
CA GLU A 410 -5.98 9.38 -23.48
C GLU A 410 -7.43 9.25 -23.00
N ARG A 411 -8.31 8.76 -23.88
CA ARG A 411 -9.72 8.55 -23.55
C ARG A 411 -10.09 7.08 -23.43
N GLU A 412 -9.53 6.23 -24.27
CA GLU A 412 -9.98 4.83 -24.45
C GLU A 412 -9.32 3.83 -23.50
N HIS A 413 -8.32 4.27 -22.72
CA HIS A 413 -7.62 3.44 -21.74
C HIS A 413 -8.59 2.90 -20.66
N GLU A 414 -8.36 1.65 -20.18
CA GLU A 414 -9.22 0.96 -19.21
C GLU A 414 -9.48 1.78 -17.92
N ARG A 415 -8.44 2.44 -17.40
CA ARG A 415 -8.51 3.39 -16.27
C ARG A 415 -9.55 4.50 -16.41
N ASN A 416 -9.97 4.84 -17.63
CA ASN A 416 -10.95 5.89 -17.92
C ASN A 416 -12.38 5.34 -18.06
N ARG A 417 -12.59 4.04 -17.81
CA ARG A 417 -13.91 3.40 -17.82
C ARG A 417 -14.59 3.38 -16.45
N HIS A 418 -13.81 3.54 -15.39
CA HIS A 418 -14.27 3.46 -14.01
C HIS A 418 -13.94 4.76 -13.28
N VAL A 419 -14.94 5.33 -12.58
CA VAL A 419 -14.75 6.54 -11.77
C VAL A 419 -14.12 6.16 -10.44
N GLY A 420 -13.10 6.91 -10.01
CA GLY A 420 -12.49 6.84 -8.68
C GLY A 420 -11.12 6.16 -8.63
N GLN A 421 -10.58 6.06 -7.42
CA GLN A 421 -9.23 5.55 -7.17
C GLN A 421 -9.13 4.06 -7.55
N ALA A 422 -8.03 3.71 -8.21
CA ALA A 422 -7.68 2.32 -8.49
C ALA A 422 -6.70 1.79 -7.44
N TYR A 423 -7.01 0.64 -6.87
CA TYR A 423 -6.19 -0.05 -5.88
C TYR A 423 -5.63 -1.34 -6.49
N PRO A 424 -4.31 -1.42 -6.80
CA PRO A 424 -3.71 -2.61 -7.36
C PRO A 424 -3.70 -3.75 -6.33
N CYS A 425 -4.05 -4.95 -6.78
CA CYS A 425 -3.98 -6.16 -5.99
C CYS A 425 -3.11 -7.18 -6.72
N SER A 426 -2.02 -7.57 -6.08
CA SER A 426 -1.09 -8.59 -6.56
C SER A 426 -1.48 -9.97 -6.07
N LEU A 427 -0.99 -11.01 -6.76
CA LEU A 427 -1.07 -12.35 -6.22
C LEU A 427 -0.20 -12.47 -4.95
N PRO A 428 -0.64 -13.25 -3.94
CA PRO A 428 0.15 -13.47 -2.75
C PRO A 428 1.52 -14.03 -3.12
N TRP A 429 2.57 -13.35 -2.63
CA TRP A 429 3.96 -13.68 -2.97
C TRP A 429 4.86 -13.80 -1.74
N PRO A 430 5.57 -14.93 -1.55
CA PRO A 430 5.54 -16.13 -2.40
C PRO A 430 4.14 -16.77 -2.40
N PRO A 431 3.79 -17.57 -3.43
CA PRO A 431 2.56 -18.34 -3.44
C PRO A 431 2.41 -19.07 -2.11
N VAL A 432 1.21 -19.09 -1.57
CA VAL A 432 0.95 -19.68 -0.25
C VAL A 432 1.27 -21.17 -0.29
N LEU A 433 2.49 -21.53 0.13
CA LEU A 433 2.96 -22.91 0.28
C LEU A 433 2.44 -23.52 1.60
N GLN A 434 1.16 -23.30 1.93
CA GLN A 434 0.55 -23.81 3.16
C GLN A 434 -0.18 -25.13 2.90
N ALA A 435 0.50 -26.22 3.23
CA ALA A 435 -0.14 -27.43 3.74
C ALA A 435 0.80 -28.09 4.77
N CYS A 436 0.34 -28.12 6.02
CA CYS A 436 0.88 -28.87 7.15
C CYS A 436 2.28 -28.48 7.66
N LEU A 437 2.34 -27.45 8.52
CA LEU A 437 3.27 -27.49 9.65
C LEU A 437 2.53 -28.19 10.78
N ASP A 438 2.86 -29.47 11.01
CA ASP A 438 2.13 -30.31 11.96
C ASP A 438 2.15 -29.73 13.38
N ARG A 439 0.99 -29.94 14.01
CA ARG A 439 0.76 -29.98 15.45
C ARG A 439 1.68 -31.03 16.10
N ASP A 440 2.78 -30.59 16.67
CA ASP A 440 3.52 -31.33 17.70
C ASP A 440 3.64 -30.35 18.89
N GLY A 441 3.20 -30.57 20.12
CA GLY A 441 2.56 -31.68 20.80
C GLY A 441 2.60 -31.28 22.28
N VAL A 442 1.52 -30.68 22.81
CA VAL A 442 1.35 -30.54 24.26
C VAL A 442 0.37 -31.62 24.69
N VAL A 443 0.92 -32.77 25.07
CA VAL A 443 0.21 -33.75 25.89
C VAL A 443 -0.06 -33.10 27.23
N GLY A 444 -1.21 -32.44 27.35
CA GLY A 444 -1.78 -32.05 28.63
C GLY A 444 -2.23 -33.32 29.35
N LYS A 445 -1.38 -33.84 30.24
CA LYS A 445 -1.80 -34.83 31.24
C LYS A 445 -2.94 -34.23 32.04
N ARG A 446 -4.11 -34.89 32.00
CA ARG A 446 -5.14 -34.74 33.03
C ARG A 446 -4.54 -35.12 34.38
N ARG A 447 -4.53 -34.19 35.32
CA ARG A 447 -4.96 -34.41 36.70
C ARG A 447 -5.65 -33.15 37.20
#